data_AF-H5SQI8-F1
#
_entry.id   AF-H5SQI8-F1
#
_cell.length_a   1.000
_cell.length_b   1.000
_cell.length_c   1.000
_cell.angle_alpha   90.00
_cell.angle_beta   90.00
_cell.angle_gamma   90.00
#
_symmetry.space_group_name_H-M   'P 1'
#
loop_
_entity.id
_entity.type
_entity.pdbx_description
1 polymer ?
#
loop_
_entity_poly.entity_id
_entity_poly.type
_entity_poly.pdbx_seq_one_letter_code
_entity_poly.pdbx_strand_id
1 'polypeptide(L)' 'MAYVSKKDLIDKLNPLLDDLTDQRNDLEAAWEEMDSDSIEDLLDQMEKTLHQIRTAIDEAKD' A
#
# COMPACT_ATOMS: atom_id res chain seq x y z
N MET A 1 -24.50 3.16 -10.09
CA MET A 1 -23.07 3.53 -9.98
C MET A 1 -22.95 4.36 -8.72
N ALA A 2 -22.39 3.79 -7.67
CA ALA A 2 -22.16 4.52 -6.43
C ALA A 2 -20.91 5.36 -6.65
N TYR A 3 -21.10 6.65 -6.92
CA TYR A 3 -19.99 7.61 -6.99
C TYR A 3 -19.30 7.62 -5.62
N VAL A 4 -18.09 7.07 -5.53
CA VAL A 4 -17.26 7.21 -4.33
C VAL A 4 -16.90 8.69 -4.24
N SER A 5 -17.25 9.36 -3.14
CA SER A 5 -16.91 10.77 -3.02
C SER A 5 -15.39 10.92 -2.91
N LYS A 6 -14.84 12.07 -3.33
CA LYS A 6 -13.41 12.37 -3.14
C LYS A 6 -12.97 12.18 -1.69
N LYS A 7 -13.85 12.48 -0.73
CA LYS A 7 -13.58 12.28 0.70
C LYS A 7 -13.46 10.79 1.03
N ASP A 8 -14.40 9.96 0.59
CA ASP A 8 -14.36 8.52 0.86
C ASP A 8 -13.14 7.85 0.21
N LEU A 9 -12.72 8.33 -0.97
CA LEU A 9 -11.48 7.89 -1.61
C LEU A 9 -10.25 8.27 -0.78
N ILE A 10 -10.18 9.51 -0.30
CA ILE A 10 -9.06 9.96 0.57
C ILE A 10 -9.05 9.16 1.87
N ASP A 11 -10.21 8.95 2.49
CA ASP A 11 -10.35 8.20 3.74
C ASP A 11 -9.95 6.72 3.56
N LYS A 12 -10.13 6.13 2.36
CA LYS A 12 -9.62 4.81 2.00
C LYS A 12 -8.12 4.80 1.68
N LEU A 13 -7.60 5.81 0.97
CA LEU A 13 -6.22 5.83 0.48
C LEU A 13 -5.20 6.18 1.55
N ASN A 14 -5.52 7.11 2.45
CA ASN A 14 -4.61 7.53 3.51
C ASN A 14 -4.05 6.35 4.34
N PRO A 15 -4.87 5.45 4.90
CA PRO A 15 -4.33 4.34 5.69
C PRO A 15 -3.48 3.37 4.86
N LEU A 16 -3.77 3.21 3.56
CA LEU A 16 -2.96 2.36 2.67
C LEU A 16 -1.61 3.02 2.33
N LEU A 17 -1.57 4.34 2.22
CA LEU A 17 -0.33 5.09 2.00
C LEU A 17 0.54 5.15 3.26
N ASP A 18 -0.08 5.23 4.44
CA ASP A 18 0.61 5.14 5.73
C ASP A 18 1.23 3.74 5.89
N ASP A 19 0.45 2.68 5.65
CA ASP A 19 0.93 1.28 5.65
C ASP A 19 2.09 1.06 4.67
N LEU A 20 1.96 1.56 3.43
CA LEU A 20 3.04 1.46 2.43
C LEU A 20 4.31 2.21 2.86
N THR A 21 4.16 3.31 3.61
CA THR A 21 5.30 4.07 4.15
C THR A 21 6.02 3.28 5.24
N ASP A 22 5.27 2.64 6.13
CA ASP A 22 5.81 1.78 7.18
C ASP A 22 6.53 0.57 6.58
N GLN A 23 5.90 -0.12 5.63
CA GLN A 23 6.52 -1.24 4.89
C GLN A 23 7.81 -0.83 4.16
N ARG A 24 7.86 0.39 3.59
CA ARG A 24 9.07 0.92 2.96
C ARG A 24 10.20 1.16 3.97
N ASN A 25 9.88 1.58 5.18
CA ASN A 25 10.88 1.75 6.24
C ASN A 25 11.38 0.40 6.76
N ASP A 26 10.49 -0.58 6.92
CA ASP A 26 10.87 -1.95 7.29
C ASP A 26 11.73 -2.61 6.21
N LEU A 27 11.44 -2.35 4.92
CA LEU A 27 12.25 -2.81 3.80
C LEU A 27 13.64 -2.20 3.80
N GLU A 28 13.76 -0.90 4.12
CA GLU A 28 15.05 -0.23 4.26
C GLU A 28 15.87 -0.85 5.40
N ALA A 29 15.25 -1.13 6.54
CA ALA A 29 15.91 -1.81 7.67
C ALA A 29 16.34 -3.25 7.30
N ALA A 30 15.46 -4.05 6.71
CA ALA A 30 15.79 -5.42 6.29
C ALA A 30 16.91 -5.45 5.23
N TRP A 31 16.94 -4.46 4.34
CA TRP A 31 18.01 -4.28 3.37
C TRP A 31 19.36 -3.95 4.04
N GLU A 32 19.37 -3.07 5.04
CA GLU A 32 20.57 -2.76 5.82
C GLU A 32 21.10 -3.99 6.59
N GLU A 33 20.20 -4.85 7.07
CA GLU A 33 20.53 -6.10 7.76
C GLU A 33 20.87 -7.27 6.81
N MET A 34 20.72 -7.07 5.49
CA MET A 34 20.86 -8.11 4.46
C MET A 34 19.97 -9.34 4.70
N ASP A 35 18.80 -9.14 5.31
CA ASP A 35 17.82 -10.19 5.57
C ASP A 35 16.95 -10.45 4.32
N SER A 36 17.40 -11.35 3.46
CA SER A 36 16.73 -11.66 2.19
C SER A 36 15.32 -12.21 2.36
N ASP A 37 15.08 -12.96 3.43
CA ASP A 37 13.79 -13.61 3.65
C ASP A 37 12.74 -12.56 4.04
N SER A 38 13.10 -11.64 4.94
CA SER A 38 12.25 -10.51 5.29
C SER A 38 12.02 -9.56 4.11
N ILE A 39 13.03 -9.35 3.24
CA ILE A 39 12.89 -8.51 2.03
C ILE A 39 11.84 -9.09 1.08
N GLU A 40 11.83 -10.40 0.82
CA GLU A 40 10.86 -11.03 -0.08
C GLU A 40 9.44 -10.89 0.49
N ASP A 41 9.25 -11.20 1.78
CA ASP A 41 7.96 -11.07 2.46
C ASP A 41 7.43 -9.62 2.45
N LEU A 42 8.32 -8.63 2.62
CA LEU A 42 7.96 -7.21 2.58
C LEU A 42 7.57 -6.76 1.17
N LEU A 43 8.28 -7.20 0.14
CA LEU A 43 7.93 -6.89 -1.25
C LEU A 43 6.56 -7.45 -1.64
N ASP A 44 6.25 -8.68 -1.20
CA ASP A 44 4.94 -9.32 -1.39
C ASP A 44 3.81 -8.55 -0.68
N GLN A 45 4.08 -8.01 0.51
CA GLN A 45 3.11 -7.18 1.24
C GLN A 45 2.89 -5.84 0.53
N MET A 46 3.96 -5.19 0.10
CA MET A 46 3.89 -3.93 -0.66
C MET A 46 3.12 -4.10 -1.97
N GLU A 47 3.28 -5.23 -2.69
CA GLU A 47 2.48 -5.52 -3.88
C GLU A 47 0.98 -5.58 -3.56
N LYS A 48 0.60 -6.22 -2.46
CA LYS A 48 -0.80 -6.31 -2.02
C LYS A 48 -1.37 -4.94 -1.64
N THR A 49 -0.62 -4.12 -0.90
CA THR A 49 -1.05 -2.76 -0.52
C THR A 49 -1.19 -1.87 -1.76
N LEU A 50 -0.25 -1.94 -2.71
CA LEU A 50 -0.33 -1.23 -3.99
C LEU A 50 -1.52 -1.69 -4.84
N HIS A 51 -1.83 -2.99 -4.83
CA HIS A 51 -3.01 -3.52 -5.51
C HIS A 51 -4.30 -2.94 -4.92
N GLN A 52 -4.42 -2.88 -3.59
CA GLN A 52 -5.57 -2.29 -2.92
C GLN A 52 -5.73 -0.79 -3.22
N ILE A 53 -4.62 -0.03 -3.24
CA ILE A 53 -4.62 1.38 -3.65
C ILE A 53 -5.16 1.53 -5.06
N ARG A 54 -4.68 0.69 -6.00
CA ARG A 54 -5.16 0.70 -7.38
C ARG A 54 -6.65 0.40 -7.46
N THR A 55 -7.13 -0.63 -6.78
CA THR A 55 -8.55 -0.99 -6.75
C THR A 55 -9.40 0.16 -6.21
N ALA A 56 -8.99 0.82 -5.12
CA ALA A 56 -9.71 1.96 -4.58
C ALA A 56 -9.77 3.14 -5.56
N ILE A 57 -8.69 3.40 -6.30
CA ILE A 57 -8.64 4.42 -7.34
C ILE A 57 -9.55 4.06 -8.52
N ASP A 58 -9.55 2.80 -8.97
CA ASP A 58 -10.35 2.35 -10.10
C ASP A 58 -11.85 2.35 -9.74
N GLU A 59 -12.23 1.95 -8.53
CA GLU A 59 -13.60 2.08 -7.99
C GLU A 59 -14.12 3.52 -7.97
N ALA A 60 -13.24 4.51 -7.82
CA ALA A 60 -13.62 5.91 -7.80
C ALA A 60 -13.71 6.55 -9.20
N LYS A 61 -13.24 5.86 -10.25
CA LYS A 61 -13.37 6.30 -11.65
C LYS A 61 -14.68 5.83 -12.30
N ASP A 62 -15.26 4.74 -11.80
CA ASP A 62 -16.51 4.12 -12.25
C ASP A 62 -17.77 4.74 -11.61
#